data_AF-A0A949E654-F1
#
_entry.id   AF-A0A949E654-F1
#
_cell.length_a   1.000
_cell.length_b   1.000
_cell.length_c   1.000
_cell.angle_alpha   90.00
_cell.angle_beta   90.00
_cell.angle_gamma   90.00
#
_symmetry.space_group_name_H-M   'P 1'
#
loop_
_entity.id
_entity.type
_entity.pdbx_description
1 polymer ?
#
loop_
_entity_poly.entity_id
_entity_poly.type
_entity_poly.pdbx_seq_one_letter_code
_entity_poly.pdbx_strand_id
1 'polypeptide(L)'
;QGWDQGWDWDTLRWSGNNVTYQPRQDQSGYTNWYTFGSAHANGFQMAFCDGSVDMISYSIDPETHRRLGNRKDGQTIDGKAF
;
A
#
# COMPACT_ATOMS: atom_id res chain seq x y z
N GLN A 1 11.14 -12.67 11.90
CA GLN A 1 12.05 -11.62 11.37
C GLN A 1 12.01 -10.35 12.22
N GLY A 2 10.94 -10.13 13.00
CA GLY A 2 10.79 -8.89 13.76
C GLY A 2 11.89 -8.56 14.81
N TRP A 3 12.47 -9.56 15.49
CA TRP A 3 13.40 -9.32 16.62
C TRP A 3 14.83 -8.91 16.20
N ASP A 4 15.26 -9.32 15.02
CA ASP A 4 16.62 -9.09 14.48
C ASP A 4 16.64 -8.13 13.29
N GLN A 5 15.57 -8.08 12.49
CA GLN A 5 15.53 -7.25 11.27
C GLN A 5 14.71 -5.97 11.44
N GLY A 6 13.89 -5.87 12.50
CA GLY A 6 13.02 -4.71 12.76
C GLY A 6 11.78 -4.65 11.87
N TRP A 7 11.48 -5.72 11.12
CA TRP A 7 10.29 -5.86 10.29
C TRP A 7 9.87 -7.34 10.20
N ASP A 8 8.58 -7.58 9.94
CA ASP A 8 8.06 -8.93 9.73
C ASP A 8 7.00 -8.95 8.62
N TRP A 9 6.84 -10.09 7.94
CA TRP A 9 5.80 -10.28 6.91
C TRP A 9 4.40 -10.26 7.51
N ASP A 10 4.29 -10.65 8.77
CA ASP A 10 3.01 -10.66 9.47
C ASP A 10 2.53 -9.26 9.88
N THR A 11 3.45 -8.28 9.96
CA THR A 11 3.16 -6.95 10.52
C THR A 11 3.13 -5.82 9.51
N LEU A 12 3.74 -5.99 8.33
CA LEU A 12 3.93 -4.90 7.36
C LEU A 12 3.45 -5.28 5.97
N ARG A 13 3.20 -4.26 5.15
CA ARG A 13 2.88 -4.34 3.73
C ARG A 13 3.76 -3.35 2.96
N TRP A 14 3.89 -3.55 1.64
CA TRP A 14 4.82 -2.81 0.78
C TRP A 14 4.10 -2.11 -0.36
N SER A 15 4.61 -0.95 -0.74
CA SER A 15 4.11 -0.14 -1.86
C SER A 15 5.11 -0.06 -3.02
N GLY A 16 5.84 -1.13 -3.34
CA GLY A 16 6.83 -1.11 -4.42
C GLY A 16 6.23 -1.13 -5.84
N ASN A 17 7.05 -0.83 -6.85
CA ASN A 17 6.63 -0.87 -8.26
C ASN A 17 6.50 -2.28 -8.85
N ASN A 18 7.00 -3.30 -8.16
CA ASN A 18 6.83 -4.68 -8.60
C ASN A 18 5.36 -5.09 -8.45
N VAL A 19 4.84 -5.88 -9.40
CA VAL A 19 3.46 -6.40 -9.39
C VAL A 19 3.11 -7.10 -8.08
N THR A 20 4.09 -7.76 -7.43
CA THR A 20 3.89 -8.40 -6.13
C THR A 20 3.55 -7.44 -4.99
N TYR A 21 3.81 -6.13 -5.14
CA TYR A 21 3.54 -5.09 -4.15
C TYR A 21 2.38 -4.16 -4.53
N GLN A 22 1.77 -4.37 -5.71
CA GLN A 22 0.66 -3.55 -6.15
C GLN A 22 -0.60 -3.87 -5.35
N PRO A 23 -1.38 -2.85 -4.96
CA PRO A 23 -2.58 -3.07 -4.19
C PRO A 23 -3.63 -3.80 -5.02
N ARG A 24 -4.38 -4.70 -4.37
CA ARG A 24 -5.34 -5.56 -5.07
C ARG A 24 -6.51 -5.96 -4.17
N GLN A 25 -7.62 -6.32 -4.80
CA GLN A 25 -8.75 -6.92 -4.10
C GLN A 25 -8.37 -8.29 -3.55
N ASP A 26 -8.85 -8.58 -2.35
CA ASP A 26 -8.76 -9.91 -1.74
C ASP A 26 -9.57 -10.92 -2.56
N GLN A 27 -8.97 -12.08 -2.83
CA GLN A 27 -9.58 -13.14 -3.62
C GLN A 27 -9.48 -14.46 -2.88
N SER A 28 -10.57 -15.22 -2.85
CA SER A 28 -10.56 -16.55 -2.23
C SER A 28 -9.56 -17.47 -2.93
N GLY A 29 -8.73 -18.19 -2.16
CA GLY A 29 -7.71 -19.09 -2.68
C GLY A 29 -6.44 -18.41 -3.21
N TYR A 30 -6.36 -17.07 -3.16
CA TYR A 30 -5.16 -16.33 -3.49
C TYR A 30 -4.69 -15.52 -2.29
N THR A 31 -3.43 -15.74 -1.88
CA THR A 31 -2.83 -15.01 -0.77
C THR A 31 -1.56 -14.31 -1.22
N ASN A 32 -1.49 -13.00 -0.96
CA ASN A 32 -0.27 -12.23 -1.11
C ASN A 32 -0.03 -11.44 0.18
N TRP A 33 1.04 -11.81 0.88
CA TRP A 33 1.40 -11.24 2.18
C TRP A 33 2.02 -9.85 2.07
N TYR A 34 2.40 -9.42 0.87
CA TYR A 34 3.12 -8.16 0.69
C TYR A 34 2.20 -6.98 0.36
N THR A 35 1.02 -7.23 -0.22
CA THR A 35 0.20 -6.16 -0.80
C THR A 35 -0.75 -5.53 0.20
N PHE A 36 -1.02 -4.25 0.01
CA PHE A 36 -2.23 -3.63 0.54
C PHE A 36 -3.46 -4.14 -0.22
N GLY A 37 -4.60 -4.23 0.47
CA GLY A 37 -5.80 -4.79 -0.11
C GLY A 37 -7.03 -4.66 0.78
N SER A 38 -8.16 -5.03 0.21
CA SER A 38 -9.47 -5.09 0.87
C SER A 38 -10.39 -6.06 0.12
N ALA A 39 -11.42 -6.57 0.80
CA ALA A 39 -12.47 -7.35 0.17
C ALA A 39 -13.36 -6.50 -0.79
N HIS A 40 -13.39 -5.18 -0.60
CA HIS A 40 -14.15 -4.28 -1.46
C HIS A 40 -13.54 -4.20 -2.86
N ALA A 41 -14.37 -4.22 -3.90
CA ALA A 41 -13.92 -4.25 -5.30
C ALA A 41 -13.31 -2.93 -5.79
N ASN A 42 -13.76 -1.81 -5.23
CA ASN A 42 -13.39 -0.49 -5.75
C ASN A 42 -12.03 0.01 -5.25
N GLY A 43 -11.54 -0.51 -4.12
CA GLY A 43 -10.33 0.00 -3.50
C GLY A 43 -10.20 -0.40 -2.04
N PHE A 44 -9.26 0.25 -1.38
CA PHE A 44 -8.89 0.00 0.01
C PHE A 44 -8.66 1.34 0.73
N GLN A 45 -8.76 1.34 2.05
CA GLN A 45 -8.61 2.56 2.85
C GLN A 45 -7.15 2.74 3.28
N MET A 46 -6.62 3.95 3.17
CA MET A 46 -5.32 4.33 3.71
C MET A 46 -5.43 5.52 4.65
N ALA A 47 -4.68 5.46 5.76
CA ALA A 47 -4.50 6.58 6.66
C ALA A 47 -3.24 7.36 6.30
N PHE A 48 -3.35 8.67 6.20
CA PHE A 48 -2.24 9.58 5.88
C PHE A 48 -1.69 10.26 7.14
N CYS A 49 -0.47 10.79 7.05
CA CYS A 49 0.20 11.45 8.18
C CYS A 49 -0.46 12.79 8.60
N ASP A 50 -1.42 13.30 7.84
CA ASP A 50 -2.25 14.46 8.20
C ASP A 50 -3.51 14.07 9.00
N GLY A 51 -3.70 12.77 9.25
CA GLY A 51 -4.85 12.22 9.96
C GLY A 51 -6.09 11.98 9.09
N SER A 52 -6.04 12.24 7.77
CA SER A 52 -7.12 11.84 6.87
C SER A 52 -7.08 10.33 6.62
N VAL A 53 -8.24 9.78 6.28
CA VAL A 53 -8.39 8.43 5.76
C VAL A 53 -9.13 8.56 4.45
N ASP A 54 -8.50 8.13 3.37
CA ASP A 54 -9.05 8.22 2.03
C ASP A 54 -9.03 6.85 1.35
N MET A 55 -10.02 6.62 0.48
CA MET A 55 -10.15 5.37 -0.27
C MET A 55 -9.32 5.47 -1.54
N ILE A 56 -8.36 4.56 -1.68
CA ILE A 56 -7.48 4.46 -2.84
C ILE A 56 -7.96 3.34 -3.76
N SER A 57 -8.11 3.64 -5.05
CA SER A 57 -8.47 2.65 -6.08
C SER A 57 -7.33 1.65 -6.34
N TYR A 58 -7.68 0.40 -6.66
CA TYR A 58 -6.69 -0.59 -7.15
C TYR A 58 -6.08 -0.23 -8.51
N SER A 59 -6.68 0.72 -9.24
CA SER A 59 -6.12 1.25 -10.48
C SER A 59 -5.08 2.35 -10.25
N ILE A 60 -4.68 2.64 -9.00
CA ILE A 60 -3.64 3.61 -8.71
C ILE A 60 -2.34 3.26 -9.44
N ASP A 61 -1.69 4.29 -9.99
CA ASP A 61 -0.39 4.14 -10.62
C ASP A 61 0.64 3.60 -9.59
N PRO A 62 1.40 2.52 -9.92
CA PRO A 62 2.32 1.90 -8.96
C PRO A 62 3.38 2.85 -8.42
N GLU A 63 3.89 3.76 -9.26
CA GLU A 63 4.90 4.74 -8.84
C GLU A 63 4.31 5.79 -7.90
N THR A 64 3.06 6.19 -8.11
CA THR A 64 2.32 7.07 -7.20
C THR A 64 2.12 6.40 -5.84
N HIS A 65 1.62 5.17 -5.80
CA HIS A 65 1.46 4.41 -4.55
C HIS A 65 2.81 4.22 -3.83
N ARG A 66 3.90 3.99 -4.57
CA ARG A 66 5.26 3.90 -4.02
C ARG A 66 5.72 5.18 -3.35
N ARG A 67 5.48 6.32 -3.99
CA ARG A 67 5.83 7.63 -3.43
C ARG A 67 5.00 7.95 -2.18
N LEU A 68 3.71 7.63 -2.17
CA LEU A 68 2.85 7.83 -0.99
C LEU A 68 3.36 7.06 0.23
N GLY A 69 3.91 5.85 0.03
CA GLY A 69 4.50 5.04 1.09
C GLY A 69 5.98 5.31 1.40
N ASN A 70 6.66 6.20 0.66
CA ASN A 70 8.11 6.39 0.78
C ASN A 70 8.49 7.82 1.17
N ARG A 71 8.68 8.08 2.46
CA ARG A 71 9.13 9.39 2.95
C ARG A 71 10.60 9.74 2.61
N LYS A 72 11.42 8.78 2.17
CA LYS A 72 12.87 8.96 1.99
C LYS A 72 13.25 9.44 0.58
N ASP A 73 12.37 9.28 -0.41
CA ASP A 73 12.71 9.60 -1.80
C ASP A 73 12.70 11.11 -2.12
N GLY A 74 12.25 11.94 -1.18
CA GLY A 74 12.25 13.40 -1.30
C GLY A 74 11.22 13.94 -2.30
N GLN A 75 10.32 13.09 -2.82
CA GLN A 75 9.26 13.50 -3.73
C GLN A 75 8.02 13.90 -2.94
N THR A 76 7.52 15.12 -3.16
CA THR A 76 6.24 15.56 -2.59
C THR A 76 5.14 15.32 -3.61
N ILE A 77 4.17 14.48 -3.26
CA ILE A 77 2.94 14.29 -4.02
C ILE A 77 1.74 14.50 -3.11
N ASP A 78 0.66 15.03 -3.67
CA ASP A 78 -0.58 15.22 -2.91
C ASP A 78 -1.34 13.89 -2.84
N GLY A 79 -1.49 13.35 -1.63
CA GLY A 79 -2.24 12.12 -1.39
C GLY A 79 -3.72 12.24 -1.68
N LYS A 80 -4.28 13.46 -1.67
CA LYS A 80 -5.73 13.69 -1.89
C LYS A 80 -6.11 13.81 -3.35
N ALA A 81 -5.13 13.78 -4.25
CA ALA A 81 -5.35 13.88 -5.68
C ALA A 81 -5.73 12.53 -6.34
N PHE A 82 -5.76 11.42 -5.58
CA PHE A 82 -5.81 10.05 -6.12
C PHE A 82 -6.84 9.16 -5.43
#